data_AF-A0A2A6JSQ2-F1
#
_entry.id   AF-A0A2A6JSQ2-F1
#
_cell.length_a   1.000
_cell.length_b   1.000
_cell.length_c   1.000
_cell.angle_alpha   90.00
_cell.angle_beta   90.00
_cell.angle_gamma   90.00
#
_symmetry.space_group_name_H-M   'P 1'
#
loop_
_entity.id
_entity.type
_entity.pdbx_description
1 polymer ?
#
loop_
_entity_poly.entity_id
_entity_poly.type
_entity_poly.pdbx_seq_one_letter_code
_entity_poly.pdbx_strand_id
1 'polypeptide(L)'
;MEVSGTALPGAAGGPAYGAAELKCGAKLSLVLRRQTGRNGNLPVWADVDRVTITRPSPRHELLQPIYCSSSRFPGDAVFALGKMAEQPDGTHRSENIVKAWRFDIERERLAAIPIDGVLCELDAVD
;
A
#
# COMPACT_ATOMS: atom_id res chain seq x y z
N MET A 1 -16.61 -7.94 -4.17
CA MET A 1 -15.23 -7.81 -3.69
C MET A 1 -14.49 -7.12 -4.82
N GLU A 2 -14.26 -5.82 -4.72
CA GLU A 2 -13.49 -5.08 -5.74
C GLU A 2 -12.00 -5.27 -5.43
N VAL A 3 -11.22 -5.67 -6.44
CA VAL A 3 -9.77 -5.87 -6.34
C VAL A 3 -9.10 -4.74 -7.10
N SER A 4 -8.82 -3.63 -6.42
CA SER A 4 -7.95 -2.60 -6.99
C SER A 4 -6.50 -3.02 -6.76
N GLY A 5 -5.75 -3.17 -7.85
CA GLY A 5 -4.36 -3.63 -7.81
C GLY A 5 -3.39 -2.56 -8.27
N THR A 6 -2.32 -2.36 -7.51
CA THR A 6 -1.25 -1.42 -7.85
C THR A 6 0.06 -2.21 -8.00
N ALA A 7 0.76 -1.98 -9.12
CA ALA A 7 2.09 -2.54 -9.31
C ALA A 7 3.06 -1.91 -8.32
N LEU A 8 3.90 -2.72 -7.69
CA LEU A 8 4.93 -2.24 -6.78
C LEU A 8 6.27 -2.19 -7.51
N PRO A 9 7.10 -1.17 -7.28
CA PRO A 9 8.45 -1.15 -7.82
C PRO A 9 9.21 -2.40 -7.34
N GLY A 10 9.67 -3.20 -8.28
CA GLY A 10 10.49 -4.39 -8.01
C GLY A 10 11.98 -4.05 -8.09
N ALA A 11 12.81 -4.85 -7.43
CA ALA A 11 14.26 -4.81 -7.64
C ALA A 11 14.57 -5.09 -9.12
N ALA A 12 15.47 -4.30 -9.71
CA ALA A 12 15.85 -4.44 -11.10
C ALA A 12 16.31 -5.88 -11.40
N GLY A 13 15.60 -6.58 -12.29
CA GLY A 13 15.89 -7.97 -12.70
C GLY A 13 15.22 -9.07 -11.85
N GLY A 14 14.48 -8.72 -10.79
CA GLY A 14 13.70 -9.65 -9.97
C GLY A 14 12.27 -9.89 -10.48
N PRO A 15 11.50 -10.78 -9.83
CA PRO A 15 10.08 -10.97 -10.14
C PRO A 15 9.29 -9.67 -9.88
N ALA A 16 8.24 -9.44 -10.68
CA ALA A 16 7.34 -8.31 -10.45
C ALA A 16 6.43 -8.56 -9.24
N TYR A 17 6.14 -7.51 -8.48
CA TYR A 17 5.24 -7.56 -7.33
C TYR A 17 4.04 -6.64 -7.51
N GLY A 18 2.93 -6.99 -6.88
CA GLY A 18 1.72 -6.19 -6.87
C GLY A 18 1.02 -6.27 -5.53
N ALA A 19 0.32 -5.21 -5.17
CA ALA A 19 -0.61 -5.21 -4.05
C ALA A 19 -2.05 -5.35 -4.55
N ALA A 20 -2.92 -5.97 -3.75
CA ALA A 20 -4.36 -5.91 -3.90
C ALA A 20 -5.00 -5.50 -2.58
N GLU A 21 -6.02 -4.66 -2.69
CA GLU A 21 -6.94 -4.43 -1.58
C GLU A 21 -8.20 -5.28 -1.78
N LEU A 22 -8.64 -5.94 -0.70
CA LEU A 22 -9.91 -6.65 -0.62
C LEU A 22 -10.78 -6.05 0.48
N LYS A 23 -11.91 -5.46 0.09
CA LYS A 23 -12.88 -4.85 1.01
C LYS A 23 -13.95 -5.86 1.45
N CYS A 24 -14.08 -6.08 2.76
CA CYS A 24 -15.12 -6.92 3.37
C CYS A 24 -15.72 -6.22 4.60
N GLY A 25 -16.72 -5.36 4.38
CA GLY A 25 -17.34 -4.56 5.45
C GLY A 25 -16.32 -3.63 6.13
N ALA A 26 -16.22 -3.64 7.45
CA ALA A 26 -15.24 -2.85 8.21
C ALA A 26 -13.79 -3.39 8.13
N LYS A 27 -13.59 -4.59 7.57
CA LYS A 27 -12.28 -5.20 7.41
C LYS A 27 -11.76 -4.97 5.99
N LEU A 28 -10.46 -4.72 5.92
CA LEU A 28 -9.68 -4.64 4.69
C LEU A 28 -8.63 -5.75 4.72
N SER A 29 -8.31 -6.37 3.59
CA SER A 29 -7.11 -7.18 3.47
C SER A 29 -6.19 -6.57 2.44
N LEU A 30 -4.96 -6.29 2.85
CA LEU A 30 -3.87 -5.95 1.95
C LEU A 30 -3.14 -7.26 1.60
N VAL A 31 -3.13 -7.60 0.33
CA VAL A 31 -2.50 -8.82 -0.20
C VAL A 31 -1.28 -8.43 -1.02
N LEU A 32 -0.12 -8.96 -0.64
CA LEU A 32 1.09 -8.90 -1.43
C LEU A 32 1.14 -10.09 -2.38
N ARG A 33 1.41 -9.84 -3.65
CA ARG A 33 1.43 -10.83 -4.71
C ARG A 33 2.74 -10.76 -5.50
N ARG A 34 3.26 -11.92 -5.88
CA ARG A 34 4.41 -12.07 -6.76
C ARG A 34 3.97 -12.66 -8.08
N GLN A 35 4.50 -12.12 -9.18
CA GLN A 35 4.31 -12.72 -10.49
C GLN A 35 5.16 -14.00 -10.58
N THR A 36 4.50 -15.15 -10.70
CA THR A 36 5.16 -16.47 -10.78
C THR A 36 5.28 -17.00 -12.19
N GLY A 37 4.64 -16.33 -13.15
CA GLY A 37 4.72 -16.71 -14.56
C GLY A 37 3.82 -15.86 -15.43
N ARG A 38 3.55 -16.35 -16.63
CA ARG A 38 2.59 -15.77 -17.58
C ARG A 38 1.77 -16.88 -18.21
N ASN A 39 0.50 -16.62 -18.46
CA ASN A 39 -0.36 -17.43 -19.32
C ASN A 39 -0.70 -16.59 -20.56
N GLY A 40 0.05 -16.82 -21.65
CA GLY A 40 0.09 -15.88 -22.77
C GLY A 40 0.60 -14.51 -22.34
N ASN A 41 -0.18 -13.46 -22.59
CA ASN A 41 0.17 -12.08 -22.19
C ASN A 41 -0.24 -11.75 -20.74
N LEU A 42 -1.04 -12.60 -20.10
CA LEU A 42 -1.57 -12.35 -18.76
C LEU A 42 -0.56 -12.78 -17.69
N PRO A 43 -0.19 -11.91 -16.74
CA PRO A 43 0.64 -12.30 -15.61
C PRO A 43 -0.10 -13.27 -14.69
N VAL A 44 0.59 -14.32 -14.25
CA VAL A 44 0.11 -15.24 -13.22
C VAL A 44 0.66 -14.78 -11.88
N TRP A 45 -0.22 -14.55 -10.91
CA TRP A 45 0.12 -14.03 -9.59
C TRP A 45 -0.09 -15.10 -8.52
N ALA A 46 0.82 -15.15 -7.54
CA ALA A 46 0.64 -15.92 -6.32
C ALA A 46 0.66 -14.97 -5.11
N ASP A 47 -0.25 -15.20 -4.16
CA ASP A 47 -0.23 -14.52 -2.86
C ASP A 47 1.03 -14.94 -2.09
N VAL A 48 1.76 -13.96 -1.57
CA VAL A 48 2.98 -14.19 -0.79
C VAL A 48 2.78 -13.81 0.67
N ASP A 49 2.07 -12.70 0.92
CA ASP A 49 1.73 -12.29 2.27
C ASP A 49 0.38 -11.56 2.29
N ARG A 50 -0.25 -11.52 3.47
CA ARG A 50 -1.54 -10.86 3.67
C ARG A 50 -1.66 -10.29 5.07
N VAL A 51 -2.06 -9.03 5.14
CA VAL A 51 -2.44 -8.40 6.40
C VAL A 51 -3.94 -8.13 6.38
N THR A 52 -4.64 -8.61 7.42
CA THR A 52 -6.03 -8.22 7.69
C THR A 52 -6.04 -7.01 8.61
N ILE A 53 -6.75 -5.97 8.19
CA ILE A 53 -6.81 -4.68 8.85
C ILE A 53 -8.26 -4.41 9.24
N THR A 54 -8.49 -4.16 10.53
CA THR A 54 -9.76 -3.62 11.00
C THR A 54 -9.67 -2.11 10.98
N ARG A 55 -10.57 -1.45 10.25
CA ARG A 55 -10.62 0.01 10.22
C ARG A 55 -11.06 0.55 11.58
N PRO A 56 -10.30 1.47 12.21
CA PRO A 56 -10.73 2.10 13.47
C PRO A 56 -12.01 2.91 13.31
N SER A 57 -12.28 3.46 12.12
CA SER A 57 -13.54 4.12 11.81
C SER A 57 -13.85 4.06 10.30
N PRO A 58 -15.09 4.35 9.87
CA PRO A 58 -15.45 4.37 8.45
C PRO A 58 -14.66 5.36 7.59
N ARG A 59 -14.11 6.43 8.22
CA ARG A 59 -13.29 7.44 7.54
C ARG A 59 -11.84 7.00 7.32
N HIS A 60 -11.37 5.96 8.02
CA HIS A 60 -10.03 5.44 7.77
C HIS A 60 -10.03 4.59 6.50
N GLU A 61 -9.02 4.80 5.68
CA GLU A 61 -8.81 4.11 4.42
C GLU A 61 -7.37 3.66 4.28
N LEU A 62 -7.16 2.68 3.40
CA LEU A 62 -5.82 2.22 3.07
C LEU A 62 -5.21 3.19 2.05
N LEU A 63 -4.18 3.90 2.48
CA LEU A 63 -3.39 4.81 1.67
C LEU A 63 -2.33 4.00 0.91
N GLN A 64 -2.33 4.19 -0.40
CA GLN A 64 -1.53 3.39 -1.33
C GLN A 64 -0.07 3.88 -1.44
N PRO A 65 0.86 2.99 -1.83
CA PRO A 65 2.30 3.28 -1.87
C PRO A 65 2.72 4.30 -2.90
N ILE A 66 1.88 4.58 -3.90
CA ILE A 66 2.13 5.68 -4.83
C ILE A 66 2.06 7.06 -4.15
N TYR A 67 1.36 7.14 -3.00
CA TYR A 67 1.14 8.40 -2.28
C TYR A 67 1.87 8.44 -0.95
N CYS A 68 2.47 7.33 -0.49
CA CYS A 68 3.03 7.21 0.85
C CYS A 68 4.54 6.95 0.81
N SER A 69 5.26 7.59 1.72
CA SER A 69 6.70 7.39 1.92
C SER A 69 7.05 7.26 3.40
N SER A 70 8.25 6.76 3.69
CA SER A 70 8.81 6.72 5.04
C SER A 70 10.24 7.27 5.03
N SER A 71 10.50 8.23 5.91
CA SER A 71 11.86 8.74 6.14
C SER A 71 12.82 7.70 6.73
N ARG A 72 12.30 6.68 7.42
CA ARG A 72 13.09 5.60 8.04
C ARG A 72 13.42 4.46 7.06
N PHE A 73 12.58 4.27 6.05
CA PHE A 73 12.71 3.22 5.04
C PHE A 73 12.64 3.84 3.64
N PRO A 74 13.63 4.69 3.28
CA PRO A 74 13.64 5.33 1.98
C PRO A 74 13.73 4.29 0.87
N GLY A 75 12.88 4.41 -0.14
CA GLY A 75 12.85 3.52 -1.31
C GLY A 75 11.92 2.32 -1.19
N ASP A 76 11.41 1.99 0.01
CA ASP A 76 10.42 0.93 0.16
C ASP A 76 9.01 1.43 -0.17
N ALA A 77 8.17 0.56 -0.74
CA ALA A 77 6.77 0.85 -0.94
C ALA A 77 6.04 0.85 0.41
N VAL A 78 5.40 1.96 0.78
CA VAL A 78 4.74 2.13 2.08
C VAL A 78 3.23 2.13 1.94
N PHE A 79 2.54 1.40 2.79
CA PHE A 79 1.08 1.44 2.94
C PHE A 79 0.75 2.04 4.30
N ALA A 80 -0.27 2.88 4.38
CA ALA A 80 -0.71 3.42 5.65
C ALA A 80 -2.21 3.28 5.82
N LEU A 81 -2.66 3.20 7.07
CA LEU A 81 -4.07 3.34 7.42
C LEU A 81 -4.23 4.73 8.05
N GLY A 82 -4.98 5.59 7.39
CA GLY A 82 -5.15 6.98 7.78
C GLY A 82 -6.39 7.59 7.14
N LYS A 83 -6.45 8.92 7.09
CA LYS A 83 -7.48 9.67 6.36
C LYS A 83 -6.79 10.62 5.40
N MET A 84 -7.22 10.72 4.15
CA MET A 84 -6.81 11.87 3.33
C MET A 84 -7.61 13.11 3.70
N ALA A 85 -6.92 14.23 3.84
CA ALA A 85 -7.51 15.54 4.10
C ALA A 85 -6.98 16.58 3.11
N GLU A 86 -7.89 17.33 2.50
CA GLU A 86 -7.55 18.48 1.66
C GLU A 86 -6.92 19.58 2.51
N GLN A 87 -5.85 20.17 2.00
CA GLN A 87 -5.09 21.25 2.61
C GLN A 87 -5.57 22.61 2.05
N PRO A 88 -5.30 23.73 2.74
CA PRO A 88 -5.72 25.06 2.26
C PRO A 88 -5.18 25.45 0.87
N ASP A 89 -4.10 24.82 0.42
CA ASP A 89 -3.50 25.02 -0.90
C ASP A 89 -4.07 24.07 -1.98
N GLY A 90 -5.09 23.26 -1.65
CA GLY A 90 -5.73 22.31 -2.56
C GLY A 90 -5.01 20.96 -2.69
N THR A 91 -3.82 20.81 -2.09
CA THR A 91 -3.15 19.50 -2.01
C THR A 91 -3.88 18.59 -1.02
N HIS A 92 -3.65 17.27 -1.06
CA HIS A 92 -4.15 16.39 -0.01
C HIS A 92 -2.99 15.77 0.76
N ARG A 93 -3.11 15.76 2.08
CA ARG A 93 -2.14 15.11 2.98
C ARG A 93 -2.88 14.15 3.90
N SER A 94 -2.20 13.09 4.31
CA SER A 94 -2.74 12.16 5.28
C SER A 94 -2.75 12.74 6.69
N GLU A 95 -3.84 12.48 7.39
CA GLU A 95 -4.03 12.77 8.80
C GLU A 95 -4.40 11.51 9.55
N ASN A 96 -4.18 11.51 10.87
CA ASN A 96 -4.56 10.41 11.75
C ASN A 96 -4.04 9.06 11.24
N ILE A 97 -2.78 9.00 10.80
CA ILE A 97 -2.15 7.72 10.48
C ILE A 97 -2.07 6.90 11.78
N VAL A 98 -2.69 5.72 11.77
CA VAL A 98 -2.76 4.85 12.96
C VAL A 98 -1.94 3.58 12.82
N LYS A 99 -1.66 3.15 11.58
CA LYS A 99 -0.80 2.01 11.27
C LYS A 99 -0.12 2.22 9.93
N ALA A 100 1.07 1.66 9.77
CA ALA A 100 1.78 1.65 8.50
C ALA A 100 2.52 0.32 8.31
N TRP A 101 2.74 -0.04 7.05
CA TRP A 101 3.47 -1.21 6.61
C TRP A 101 4.41 -0.82 5.47
N ARG A 102 5.54 -1.50 5.39
CA ARG A 102 6.40 -1.47 4.20
C ARG A 102 6.35 -2.81 3.48
N PHE A 103 6.57 -2.80 2.18
CA PHE A 103 6.95 -4.01 1.47
C PHE A 103 8.45 -4.27 1.70
N ASP A 104 8.76 -5.25 2.55
CA ASP A 104 10.12 -5.75 2.77
C ASP A 104 10.43 -6.76 1.65
N ILE A 105 11.05 -6.27 0.57
CA ILE A 105 11.29 -7.06 -0.64
C ILE A 105 12.25 -8.23 -0.39
N GLU A 106 13.25 -8.06 0.47
CA GLU A 106 14.22 -9.10 0.80
C GLU A 106 13.58 -10.29 1.49
N ARG A 107 12.53 -10.03 2.29
CA ARG A 107 11.77 -11.06 3.02
C ARG A 107 10.43 -11.40 2.38
N GLU A 108 10.13 -10.81 1.23
CA GLU A 108 8.86 -10.90 0.51
C GLU A 108 7.61 -10.76 1.41
N ARG A 109 7.58 -9.76 2.31
CA ARG A 109 6.48 -9.62 3.28
C ARG A 109 6.02 -8.18 3.53
N LEU A 110 4.82 -8.03 4.09
CA LEU A 110 4.29 -6.77 4.60
C LEU A 110 4.73 -6.60 6.07
N ALA A 111 5.79 -5.82 6.29
CA ALA A 111 6.31 -5.57 7.62
C ALA A 111 5.65 -4.31 8.22
N ALA A 112 5.07 -4.42 9.42
CA ALA A 112 4.60 -3.24 10.15
C ALA A 112 5.79 -2.33 10.47
N ILE A 113 5.59 -1.01 10.32
CA ILE A 113 6.61 0.01 10.63
C ILE A 113 6.04 1.03 11.62
N PRO A 114 6.91 1.74 12.37
CA PRO A 114 6.49 2.91 13.13
C PRO A 114 5.84 3.95 12.21
N ILE A 115 4.77 4.60 12.70
CA ILE A 115 4.05 5.64 11.94
C ILE A 115 4.81 6.96 11.93
N ASP A 116 5.78 7.13 12.83
CA ASP A 116 6.57 8.36 12.88
C ASP A 116 7.45 8.47 11.62
N GLY A 117 7.38 9.64 10.98
CA GLY A 117 8.07 9.86 9.71
C GLY A 117 7.44 9.16 8.51
N VAL A 118 6.21 8.61 8.65
CA VAL A 118 5.36 8.22 7.52
C VAL A 118 4.54 9.42 7.08
N LEU A 119 4.60 9.72 5.79
CA LEU A 119 3.89 10.84 5.18
C LEU A 119 3.21 10.33 3.92
N CYS A 120 1.92 10.62 3.77
CA CYS A 120 1.22 10.35 2.51
C CYS A 120 0.60 11.63 1.95
N GLU A 121 0.86 11.89 0.69
CA GLU A 121 0.49 13.14 0.02
C GLU A 121 0.06 12.86 -1.42
N LEU A 122 -0.90 13.66 -1.87
CA LEU A 122 -1.33 13.78 -3.25
C LEU A 122 -1.17 15.24 -3.63
N ASP A 123 -0.40 15.49 -4.68
CA ASP A 123 -0.37 16.81 -5.29
C ASP A 123 -1.79 17.19 -5.72
N ALA A 124 -2.11 18.50 -5.65
CA ALA A 124 -3.33 18.99 -6.27
C ALA A 124 -3.31 18.57 -7.75
N VAL A 125 -4.40 17.95 -8.21
CA VAL A 125 -4.54 17.67 -9.64
C VAL A 125 -4.62 19.03 -10.33
N ASP A 126 -3.59 19.38 -11.11
CA ASP A 126 -3.60 20.55 -12.01
C ASP A 126 -4.82 20.53 -12.95
#